data_AF-A0A1N7ILV5-F1
#
_entry.id   AF-A0A1N7ILV5-F1
#
_cell.length_a   1.000
_cell.length_b   1.000
_cell.length_c   1.000
_cell.angle_alpha   90.00
_cell.angle_beta   90.00
_cell.angle_gamma   90.00
#
_symmetry.space_group_name_H-M   'P 1'
#
loop_
_entity.id
_entity.type
_entity.pdbx_description
1 polymer ?
#
loop_
_entity_poly.entity_id
_entity_poly.type
_entity_poly.pdbx_seq_one_letter_code
_entity_poly.pdbx_strand_id
1 'polypeptide(L)'
;MDILAGFDRQAARAAGVKPTTYVEWEKAHEVYFGKTRFRRQQANAVRVARQTGKSLDQILFIEQQVRAVASDRETWKLRLALLSVRGDYKTLQRRAKDIMSALFEK
;
A
#
# COMPACT_ATOMS: atom_id res chain seq x y z
N MET A 1 -0.60 9.22 2.66
CA MET A 1 0.70 8.96 2.00
C MET A 1 1.87 9.66 2.68
N ASP A 2 1.81 10.97 2.93
CA ASP A 2 2.98 11.72 3.41
C ASP A 2 3.41 11.37 4.84
N ILE A 3 2.49 10.91 5.70
CA ILE A 3 2.80 10.30 7.00
C ILE A 3 3.82 9.16 6.84
N LEU A 4 3.64 8.34 5.80
CA LEU A 4 4.51 7.19 5.55
C LEU A 4 5.87 7.62 5.01
N ALA A 5 5.95 8.75 4.29
CA ALA A 5 7.20 9.28 3.75
C ALA A 5 8.16 9.76 4.86
N GLY A 6 7.60 10.29 5.95
CA GLY A 6 8.35 10.72 7.13
C GLY A 6 8.39 9.67 8.24
N PHE A 7 8.09 8.40 7.94
CA PHE A 7 8.03 7.36 8.96
C PHE A 7 9.42 7.09 9.56
N ASP A 8 9.48 7.11 10.89
CA ASP A 8 10.64 6.71 11.68
C ASP A 8 10.22 5.65 12.71
N ARG A 9 10.85 4.47 12.61
CA ARG A 9 10.58 3.33 13.49
C ARG A 9 10.90 3.61 14.96
N GLN A 10 12.01 4.29 15.23
CA GLN A 10 12.43 4.61 16.60
C GLN A 10 11.47 5.62 17.22
N ALA A 11 11.07 6.63 16.46
CA ALA A 11 10.06 7.61 16.89
C ALA A 11 8.72 6.94 17.20
N ALA A 12 8.24 6.05 16.33
CA ALA A 12 6.99 5.31 16.55
C ALA A 12 7.07 4.43 17.81
N ARG A 13 8.19 3.73 18.01
CA ARG A 13 8.43 2.93 19.22
C ARG A 13 8.46 3.80 20.48
N ALA A 14 9.15 4.94 20.44
CA ALA A 14 9.23 5.87 21.56
C ALA A 14 7.86 6.48 21.92
N ALA A 15 7.01 6.69 20.91
CA ALA A 15 5.63 7.13 21.09
C ALA A 15 4.68 6.05 21.65
N GLY A 16 5.19 4.85 21.97
CA GLY A 16 4.38 3.76 22.52
C GLY A 16 3.52 3.01 21.50
N VAL A 17 3.77 3.19 20.20
CA VAL A 17 3.08 2.41 19.16
C VAL A 17 3.42 0.92 19.33
N LYS A 18 2.40 0.06 19.25
CA LYS A 18 2.58 -1.38 19.40
C LYS A 18 3.56 -1.92 18.36
N PRO A 19 4.42 -2.91 18.72
CA PRO A 19 5.38 -3.50 17.78
C PRO A 19 4.80 -3.99 16.47
N THR A 20 3.65 -4.67 16.53
CA THR A 20 2.97 -5.15 15.33
C THR A 20 2.60 -4.01 14.39
N THR A 21 2.15 -2.89 14.93
CA THR A 21 1.71 -1.72 14.16
C THR A 21 2.87 -1.00 13.48
N TYR A 22 3.93 -0.62 14.21
CA TYR A 22 5.04 0.10 13.55
C TYR A 22 5.83 -0.80 12.58
N VAL A 23 5.83 -2.13 12.76
CA VAL A 23 6.42 -3.07 11.80
C VAL A 23 5.63 -3.09 10.48
N GLU A 24 4.30 -2.99 10.54
CA GLU A 24 3.49 -2.88 9.32
C GLU A 24 3.72 -1.55 8.60
N TRP A 25 3.87 -0.47 9.36
CA TRP A 25 4.20 0.85 8.81
C TRP A 25 5.59 0.86 8.17
N GLU A 26 6.58 0.22 8.81
CA GLU A 26 7.92 0.07 8.25
C GLU A 26 7.90 -0.68 6.92
N LYS A 27 7.21 -1.82 6.85
CA LYS A 27 7.07 -2.59 5.61
C LYS A 27 6.42 -1.76 4.50
N ALA A 28 5.38 -0.99 4.82
CA ALA A 28 4.77 -0.09 3.85
C ALA A 28 5.75 1.01 3.43
N HIS A 29 6.49 1.62 4.37
CA HIS A 29 7.50 2.63 4.07
C HIS A 29 8.57 2.08 3.12
N GLU A 30 9.07 0.87 3.35
CA GLU A 30 10.03 0.20 2.47
C GLU A 30 9.47 -0.01 1.06
N VAL A 31 8.20 -0.40 0.92
CA VAL A 31 7.55 -0.58 -0.39
C VAL A 31 7.48 0.73 -1.17
N TYR A 32 7.10 1.83 -0.52
CA TYR A 32 6.80 3.09 -1.20
C TYR A 32 7.98 4.07 -1.29
N PHE A 33 8.94 3.98 -0.38
CA PHE A 33 10.06 4.93 -0.25
C PHE A 33 11.42 4.25 -0.07
N GLY A 34 11.44 2.94 0.18
CA GLY A 34 12.68 2.16 0.27
C GLY A 34 13.33 1.88 -1.09
N LYS A 35 14.54 1.32 -1.05
CA LYS A 35 15.29 0.94 -2.26
C LYS A 35 14.56 -0.19 -3.00
N THR A 36 14.35 -0.03 -4.30
CA THR A 36 13.71 -1.04 -5.14
C THR A 36 14.26 -1.04 -6.56
N ARG A 37 14.16 -2.19 -7.24
CA ARG A 37 14.37 -2.31 -8.69
C ARG A 37 13.22 -1.74 -9.51
N PHE A 38 12.02 -1.64 -8.92
CA PHE A 38 10.80 -1.17 -9.59
C PHE A 38 10.57 0.35 -9.46
N ARG A 39 11.64 1.15 -9.56
CA ARG A 39 11.62 2.59 -9.25
C ARG A 39 10.49 3.38 -9.94
N ARG A 40 10.24 3.09 -11.22
CA ARG A 40 9.16 3.75 -11.99
C ARG A 40 7.77 3.40 -11.44
N GLN A 41 7.54 2.15 -11.05
CA GLN A 41 6.27 1.71 -10.49
C GLN A 41 6.08 2.25 -9.07
N GLN A 42 7.14 2.29 -8.25
CA GLN A 42 7.13 2.90 -6.93
C GLN A 42 6.78 4.40 -7.01
N ALA A 43 7.48 5.17 -7.84
CA ALA A 43 7.18 6.59 -8.04
C ALA A 43 5.73 6.82 -8.52
N ASN A 44 5.26 5.97 -9.44
CA ASN A 44 3.88 6.01 -9.91
C ASN A 44 2.88 5.70 -8.77
N ALA A 45 3.15 4.69 -7.95
CA ALA A 45 2.31 4.31 -6.84
C ALA A 45 2.19 5.44 -5.80
N VAL A 46 3.32 6.08 -5.44
CA VAL A 46 3.33 7.26 -4.55
C VAL A 46 2.48 8.39 -5.14
N ARG A 47 2.66 8.70 -6.43
CA ARG A 47 1.90 9.74 -7.13
C ARG A 47 0.40 9.44 -7.13
N VAL A 48 0.00 8.22 -7.50
CA VAL A 48 -1.41 7.82 -7.53
C VAL A 48 -2.00 7.82 -6.13
N ALA A 49 -1.29 7.31 -5.12
CA ALA A 49 -1.74 7.30 -3.73
C ALA A 49 -2.05 8.72 -3.21
N ARG A 50 -1.20 9.70 -3.56
CA ARG A 50 -1.43 11.12 -3.25
C ARG A 50 -2.64 11.66 -4.00
N GLN A 51 -2.73 11.43 -5.31
CA GLN A 51 -3.84 11.91 -6.15
C GLN A 51 -5.20 11.34 -5.76
N THR A 52 -5.25 10.12 -5.23
CA THR A 52 -6.50 9.49 -4.76
C THR A 52 -6.73 9.65 -3.27
N GLY A 53 -5.90 10.45 -2.58
CA GLY A 53 -6.07 10.79 -1.16
C GLY A 53 -5.96 9.60 -0.21
N LYS A 54 -5.10 8.61 -0.49
CA LYS A 54 -5.01 7.38 0.30
C LYS A 54 -4.56 7.65 1.74
N SER A 55 -5.40 7.24 2.69
CA SER A 55 -5.07 7.21 4.13
C SER A 55 -4.05 6.10 4.44
N LEU A 56 -3.42 6.16 5.61
CA LEU A 56 -2.50 5.11 6.05
C LEU A 56 -3.20 3.74 6.11
N ASP A 57 -4.40 3.66 6.69
CA ASP A 57 -5.16 2.42 6.79
C ASP A 57 -5.52 1.83 5.42
N GLN A 58 -5.86 2.69 4.44
CA GLN A 58 -6.10 2.23 3.08
C GLN A 58 -4.82 1.67 2.44
N ILE A 59 -3.65 2.25 2.70
CA ILE A 59 -2.37 1.72 2.22
C ILE A 59 -2.08 0.36 2.86
N LEU A 60 -2.25 0.23 4.18
CA LEU A 60 -2.02 -1.04 4.87
C LEU A 60 -2.97 -2.14 4.38
N PHE A 61 -4.23 -1.81 4.15
CA PHE A 61 -5.19 -2.72 3.54
C PHE A 61 -4.74 -3.19 2.15
N ILE A 62 -4.28 -2.28 1.30
CA ILE A 62 -3.75 -2.62 -0.03
C ILE A 62 -2.56 -3.57 0.09
N GLU A 63 -1.61 -3.25 0.96
CA GLU A 63 -0.44 -4.12 1.19
C GLU A 63 -0.83 -5.49 1.75
N GLN A 64 -1.91 -5.59 2.52
CA GLN A 64 -2.46 -6.88 2.95
C GLN A 64 -3.01 -7.69 1.76
N GLN A 65 -3.74 -7.06 0.84
CA GLN A 65 -4.31 -7.76 -0.32
C GLN A 65 -3.22 -8.30 -1.26
N VAL A 66 -2.16 -7.52 -1.49
CA VAL A 66 -1.11 -7.92 -2.44
C VAL A 66 -0.15 -8.96 -1.90
N ARG A 67 -0.13 -9.23 -0.58
CA ARG A 67 0.70 -10.28 0.05
C ARG A 67 0.38 -11.69 -0.45
N ALA A 68 -0.85 -11.94 -0.91
CA ALA A 68 -1.27 -13.24 -1.41
C ALA A 68 -0.82 -13.52 -2.86
N VAL A 69 -0.24 -12.52 -3.54
CA VAL A 69 0.15 -12.61 -4.96
C VAL A 69 1.59 -13.08 -5.07
N ALA A 70 1.82 -14.16 -5.81
CA ALA A 70 3.13 -14.82 -5.90
C ALA A 70 4.14 -14.07 -6.78
N SER A 71 3.69 -13.37 -7.82
CA SER A 71 4.55 -12.71 -8.80
C SER A 71 4.72 -11.23 -8.50
N ASP A 72 5.96 -10.74 -8.40
CA ASP A 72 6.27 -9.31 -8.24
C ASP A 72 5.54 -8.42 -9.24
N ARG A 73 5.45 -8.86 -10.50
CA ARG A 73 4.78 -8.10 -11.57
C ARG A 73 3.29 -7.98 -11.29
N GLU A 74 2.66 -9.06 -10.85
CA GLU A 74 1.24 -9.08 -10.50
C GLU A 74 0.95 -8.31 -9.22
N THR A 75 1.84 -8.39 -8.23
CA THR A 75 1.80 -7.60 -7.00
C THR A 75 1.77 -6.11 -7.31
N TRP A 76 2.65 -5.62 -8.19
CA TRP A 76 2.63 -4.22 -8.61
C TRP A 76 1.41 -3.85 -9.45
N LYS A 77 0.94 -4.75 -10.31
CA LYS A 77 -0.29 -4.55 -11.10
C LYS A 77 -1.49 -4.37 -10.16
N LEU A 78 -1.67 -5.28 -9.20
CA LEU A 78 -2.74 -5.21 -8.21
C LEU A 78 -2.62 -3.96 -7.34
N ARG A 79 -1.41 -3.66 -6.82
CA ARG A 79 -1.16 -2.47 -6.00
C ARG A 79 -1.59 -1.19 -6.71
N LEU A 80 -1.17 -1.00 -7.97
CA LEU A 80 -1.54 0.19 -8.75
C LEU A 80 -3.04 0.25 -9.05
N ALA A 81 -3.68 -0.89 -9.33
CA ALA A 81 -5.12 -0.95 -9.54
C ALA A 81 -5.89 -0.51 -8.28
N LEU A 82 -5.52 -1.04 -7.11
CA LEU A 82 -6.16 -0.69 -5.84
C LEU A 82 -5.90 0.77 -5.43
N LEU A 83 -4.68 1.27 -5.62
CA LEU A 83 -4.35 2.67 -5.35
C LEU A 83 -5.14 3.65 -6.21
N SER A 84 -5.53 3.25 -7.42
CA SER A 84 -6.29 4.07 -8.36
C SER A 84 -7.78 4.19 -8.00
N VAL A 85 -8.29 3.34 -7.09
CA VAL A 85 -9.67 3.43 -6.60
C VAL A 85 -9.83 4.73 -5.82
N ARG A 86 -10.76 5.59 -6.23
CA ARG A 86 -11.15 6.78 -5.44
C ARG A 86 -12.25 6.43 -4.45
N GLY A 87 -12.28 7.16 -3.34
CA GLY A 87 -13.30 7.03 -2.31
C GLY A 87 -12.75 6.57 -0.96
N ASP A 88 -13.68 6.29 -0.07
CA ASP A 88 -13.43 5.89 1.32
C ASP A 88 -12.97 4.42 1.44
N TYR A 89 -12.72 4.01 2.68
CA TYR A 89 -12.26 2.66 2.99
C TYR A 89 -13.27 1.58 2.55
N LYS A 90 -14.58 1.81 2.76
CA LYS A 90 -15.63 0.87 2.35
C LYS A 90 -15.69 0.69 0.83
N THR A 91 -15.54 1.79 0.08
CA THR A 91 -15.48 1.75 -1.38
C THR A 91 -14.26 0.96 -1.85
N LEU A 92 -13.11 1.17 -1.22
CA LEU A 92 -11.89 0.41 -1.53
C LEU A 92 -12.07 -1.08 -1.27
N GLN A 93 -12.64 -1.48 -0.13
CA GLN A 93 -12.89 -2.89 0.19
C GLN A 93 -13.81 -3.56 -0.84
N ARG A 94 -14.92 -2.90 -1.19
CA ARG A 94 -15.86 -3.41 -2.21
C ARG A 94 -15.16 -3.60 -3.55
N ARG A 95 -14.45 -2.56 -4.03
CA ARG A 95 -13.75 -2.59 -5.32
C ARG A 95 -12.57 -3.55 -5.35
N ALA A 96 -11.92 -3.80 -4.21
CA ALA A 96 -10.82 -4.75 -4.13
C ALA A 96 -11.27 -6.16 -4.53
N LYS A 97 -12.45 -6.59 -4.07
CA LYS A 97 -13.03 -7.88 -4.46
C LYS A 97 -13.21 -7.98 -5.98
N ASP A 98 -13.86 -6.98 -6.58
CA ASP A 98 -14.10 -6.93 -8.03
C ASP A 98 -12.78 -6.94 -8.84
N ILE A 99 -11.79 -6.18 -8.38
CA ILE A 99 -10.47 -6.08 -9.03
C ILE A 99 -9.71 -7.40 -8.93
N MET A 100 -9.73 -8.07 -7.78
CA MET A 100 -9.05 -9.35 -7.61
C MET A 100 -9.66 -10.44 -8.49
N SER A 101 -10.98 -10.56 -8.51
CA SER A 101 -11.68 -11.47 -9.44
C SER A 101 -11.30 -11.16 -10.89
N ALA A 102 -11.37 -9.90 -11.33
CA ALA A 102 -11.06 -9.53 -12.71
C ALA A 102 -9.58 -9.77 -13.11
N LEU A 103 -8.65 -9.76 -12.16
CA LEU A 103 -7.22 -9.89 -12.44
C LEU A 103 -6.70 -11.34 -12.35
N PHE A 104 -7.32 -12.19 -11.52
CA PHE A 104 -6.78 -13.50 -11.15
C PHE A 104 -7.75 -14.66 -11.35
N GLU A 105 -9.05 -14.42 -11.54
CA GLU A 105 -9.98 -15.47 -11.96
C GLU A 105 -10.01 -15.53 -13.50
N LYS A 106 -9.28 -16.51 -14.04
CA LYS A 106 -9.50 -17.12 -15.35
C LYS A 106 -9.51 -18.63 -15.19
#